data_AF-A0A3E1DVU3-F1
#
_entry.id   AF-A0A3E1DVU3-F1
#
_cell.length_a   1.000
_cell.length_b   1.000
_cell.length_c   1.000
_cell.angle_alpha   90.00
_cell.angle_beta   90.00
_cell.angle_gamma   90.00
#
_symmetry.space_group_name_H-M   'P 1'
#
loop_
_entity.id
_entity.type
_entity.pdbx_description
1 polymer ?
#
loop_
_entity_poly.entity_id
_entity_poly.type
_entity_poly.pdbx_seq_one_letter_code
_entity_poly.pdbx_strand_id
1 'polypeptide(L)' 'TLYLRGEGPGLSWDQGVVMECTSDAQWTIKLSESTRPVVFKFLVNDQVWSTGEDYTAKPGARAVLTPAF' A
#
# COMPACT_ATOMS: atom_id res chain seq x y z
N THR A 1 -12.72 -1.55 3.66
CA THR A 1 -11.36 -1.96 4.12
C THR A 1 -10.33 -1.47 3.12
N LEU A 2 -9.11 -1.15 3.56
CA LEU A 2 -8.05 -0.62 2.70
C LEU A 2 -7.03 -1.71 2.36
N TYR A 3 -6.57 -1.75 1.11
CA TYR A 3 -5.65 -2.75 0.56
C TYR A 3 -4.47 -2.09 -0.16
N LEU A 4 -3.35 -2.81 -0.20
CA LEU A 4 -2.17 -2.50 -1.00
C LEU A 4 -1.99 -3.55 -2.09
N ARG A 5 -1.77 -3.11 -3.33
CA ARG A 5 -1.25 -3.93 -4.43
C ARG A 5 0.04 -3.31 -4.94
N GLY A 6 0.97 -4.11 -5.44
CA GLY A 6 2.27 -3.57 -5.82
C GLY A 6 3.32 -4.59 -6.21
N GLU A 7 4.51 -4.06 -6.46
CA GLU A 7 5.76 -4.78 -6.62
C GLU A 7 6.65 -4.55 -5.40
N GLY A 8 6.86 -5.61 -4.63
CA GLY A 8 7.68 -5.61 -3.42
C GLY A 8 7.42 -6.85 -2.57
N PRO A 9 8.13 -7.03 -1.44
CA PRO A 9 7.99 -8.22 -0.61
C PRO A 9 6.54 -8.45 -0.15
N GLY A 10 5.95 -9.57 -0.58
CA GLY A 10 4.58 -9.96 -0.24
C GLY A 10 3.47 -9.20 -0.97
N LEU A 11 3.81 -8.30 -1.90
CA LEU A 11 2.84 -7.58 -2.72
C LEU A 11 2.68 -8.26 -4.09
N SER A 12 1.49 -8.11 -4.66
CA SER A 12 1.16 -8.47 -6.04
C SER A 12 0.26 -7.41 -6.64
N TRP A 13 0.30 -7.23 -7.96
CA TRP A 13 -0.66 -6.41 -8.69
C TRP A 13 -2.00 -7.14 -8.92
N ASP A 14 -2.02 -8.46 -8.78
CA ASP A 14 -3.22 -9.29 -9.01
C ASP A 14 -4.05 -9.51 -7.74
N GLN A 15 -3.43 -9.43 -6.57
CA GLN A 15 -4.07 -9.71 -5.28
C GLN A 15 -3.63 -8.69 -4.22
N GLY A 16 -4.61 -8.05 -3.57
CA GLY A 16 -4.34 -7.06 -2.53
C GLY A 16 -3.98 -7.67 -1.18
N VAL A 17 -3.09 -6.98 -0.47
CA VAL A 17 -2.78 -7.23 0.94
C VAL A 17 -3.60 -6.26 1.79
N VAL A 18 -4.38 -6.80 2.71
CA VAL A 18 -5.22 -5.99 3.61
C VAL A 18 -4.36 -5.18 4.58
N MET A 19 -4.73 -3.92 4.79
CA MET A 19 -4.11 -3.05 5.80
C MET A 19 -4.88 -3.11 7.12
N GLU A 20 -4.17 -2.94 8.23
CA GLU A 20 -4.74 -2.93 9.58
C GLU A 20 -5.38 -1.56 9.88
N CYS A 21 -6.67 -1.54 10.26
CA CYS A 21 -7.35 -0.33 10.70
C CYS A 21 -6.97 -0.04 12.16
N THR A 22 -6.23 1.05 12.39
CA THR A 22 -5.67 1.40 13.71
C THR A 22 -6.38 2.58 14.38
N SER A 23 -7.14 3.38 13.63
CA SER A 23 -8.03 4.43 14.13
C SER A 23 -9.08 4.77 13.07
N ASP A 24 -10.02 5.68 13.38
CA ASP A 24 -11.16 6.05 12.53
C ASP A 24 -10.78 6.39 11.08
N ALA A 25 -9.58 6.95 10.85
CA ALA A 25 -9.09 7.34 9.53
C ALA A 25 -7.65 6.91 9.25
N GLN A 26 -7.14 5.89 9.96
CA GLN A 26 -5.75 5.45 9.80
C GLN A 26 -5.63 3.95 9.60
N TRP A 27 -4.97 3.59 8.49
CA TRP A 27 -4.58 2.23 8.17
C TRP A 27 -3.07 2.10 8.14
N THR A 28 -2.56 0.98 8.66
CA THR A 28 -1.12 0.70 8.68
C THR A 28 -0.82 -0.66 8.10
N ILE A 29 0.36 -0.80 7.52
CA ILE A 29 0.91 -2.06 7.05
C ILE A 29 2.42 -2.04 7.23
N LYS A 30 2.99 -3.19 7.58
CA LYS A 30 4.44 -3.41 7.61
C LYS A 30 4.78 -4.41 6.52
N LEU A 31 5.62 -4.00 5.58
CA LEU A 31 6.17 -4.88 4.57
C LEU A 31 7.50 -5.45 5.07
N SER A 32 7.86 -6.65 4.59
CA SER A 32 9.17 -7.24 4.88
C SER A 32 10.29 -6.38 4.30
N GLU A 33 11.51 -6.59 4.81
CA GLU A 33 12.69 -5.90 4.32
C GLU A 33 12.86 -6.09 2.81
N SER A 34 13.21 -4.99 2.12
CA SER A 34 13.50 -4.98 0.69
C SER A 34 14.80 -4.23 0.47
N THR A 35 15.64 -4.73 -0.44
CA THR A 35 16.82 -4.00 -0.94
C THR A 35 16.50 -3.10 -2.14
N ARG A 36 15.28 -3.20 -2.69
CA ARG A 36 14.78 -2.42 -3.83
C ARG A 36 13.61 -1.53 -3.42
N PRO A 37 13.38 -0.40 -4.11
CA PRO A 37 12.16 0.38 -3.93
C PRO A 37 10.92 -0.48 -4.08
N VAL A 38 9.91 -0.21 -3.27
CA VAL A 38 8.59 -0.85 -3.34
C VAL A 38 7.66 0.09 -4.10
N VAL A 39 7.06 -0.40 -5.16
CA VAL A 39 6.05 0.34 -5.95
C VAL A 39 4.68 -0.23 -5.61
N PHE A 40 3.70 0.61 -5.32
CA PHE A 40 2.40 0.14 -4.86
C PHE A 40 1.29 1.17 -5.10
N LYS A 41 0.04 0.70 -5.01
CA LYS A 41 -1.15 1.54 -5.08
C LYS A 41 -2.20 1.07 -4.08
N PHE A 42 -3.00 2.01 -3.60
CA PHE A 42 -4.06 1.74 -2.64
C PHE A 42 -5.37 1.36 -3.33
N LEU A 43 -6.13 0.47 -2.69
CA LEU A 43 -7.49 0.12 -3.11
C LEU A 43 -8.46 0.09 -1.94
N VAL A 44 -9.70 0.52 -2.20
CA VAL A 44 -10.84 0.24 -1.31
C VAL A 44 -11.47 -1.09 -1.71
N ASN A 45 -11.67 -1.97 -0.71
CA ASN A 45 -12.28 -3.29 -0.86
C ASN A 45 -11.61 -4.17 -1.93
N ASP A 46 -10.33 -3.94 -2.19
CA ASP A 46 -9.54 -4.61 -3.24
C ASP A 46 -10.12 -4.47 -4.66
N GLN A 47 -10.90 -3.41 -4.91
CA GLN A 47 -11.66 -3.21 -6.14
C GLN A 47 -11.50 -1.80 -6.72
N VAL A 48 -11.55 -0.77 -5.88
CA VAL A 48 -11.50 0.63 -6.33
C VAL A 48 -10.11 1.18 -6.11
N TRP A 49 -9.40 1.48 -7.18
CA TRP A 49 -8.06 2.08 -7.14
C TRP A 49 -8.10 3.53 -6.65
N SER A 50 -7.06 3.92 -5.92
CA SER A 50 -6.76 5.34 -5.70
C SER A 50 -6.42 6.05 -7.02
N THR A 51 -6.78 7.32 -7.10
CA THR A 51 -6.50 8.21 -8.22
C THR A 51 -5.01 8.60 -8.28
N GLY A 52 -4.55 9.01 -9.47
CA GLY A 52 -3.17 9.44 -9.69
C GLY A 52 -2.20 8.30 -10.03
N GLU A 53 -0.91 8.58 -9.93
CA GLU A 53 0.18 7.63 -10.24
C GLU A 53 0.41 6.62 -9.11
N ASP A 54 1.28 5.64 -9.36
CA ASP A 54 1.67 4.66 -8.34
C ASP A 54 2.64 5.27 -7.34
N TYR A 55 2.53 4.85 -6.09
CA TYR A 55 3.42 5.30 -5.03
C TYR A 55 4.71 4.49 -5.04
N THR A 56 5.81 5.12 -4.64
CA THR A 56 7.10 4.43 -4.46
C THR A 56 7.67 4.73 -3.07
N ALA A 57 8.04 3.69 -2.33
CA ALA A 57 8.76 3.79 -1.07
C ALA A 57 10.17 3.22 -1.19
N LYS A 58 11.16 3.94 -0.65
CA LYS A 58 12.54 3.44 -0.57
C LYS A 58 12.67 2.34 0.49
N PRO A 59 13.63 1.41 0.35
CA PRO A 59 14.05 0.50 1.42
C PRO A 59 14.18 1.19 2.78
N GLY A 60 13.62 0.59 3.83
CA GLY A 60 13.72 1.10 5.21
C GLY A 60 12.94 2.38 5.49
N ALA A 61 12.19 2.91 4.53
CA ALA A 61 11.42 4.13 4.72
C ALA A 61 10.15 3.89 5.55
N ARG A 62 9.76 4.90 6.33
CA ARG A 62 8.43 5.04 6.90
C ARG A 62 7.75 6.24 6.23
N ALA A 63 6.57 6.02 5.65
CA ALA A 63 5.80 7.05 4.97
C ALA A 63 4.37 7.11 5.52
N VAL A 64 3.78 8.31 5.47
CA VAL A 64 2.35 8.55 5.72
C VAL A 64 1.79 9.16 4.44
N LEU A 65 0.76 8.52 3.88
CA LEU A 65 0.20 8.86 2.58
C LEU A 65 -1.31 9.05 2.73
N THR A 66 -1.87 10.00 1.97
CA THR A 66 -3.31 10.30 1.93
C THR A 66 -3.81 10.10 0.51
N PRO A 67 -4.18 8.86 0.12
CA PRO A 67 -4.73 8.59 -1.21
C PRO A 67 -6.12 9.19 -1.38
N ALA A 68 -6.42 9.65 -2.60
CA ALA A 68 -7.76 10.03 -3.02
C ALA A 68 -8.37 8.91 -3.88
N PHE A 69 -9.67 8.66 -3.78
CA PHE A 69 -10.39 7.58 -4.47
C PHE A 69 -11.52 8.15 -5.31
#